data_AF-A0A8H6M5I2-F1
#
_entry.id   AF-A0A8H6M5I2-F1
#
_cell.length_a   1.000
_cell.length_b   1.000
_cell.length_c   1.000
_cell.angle_alpha   90.00
_cell.angle_beta   90.00
_cell.angle_gamma   90.00
#
_symmetry.space_group_name_H-M   'P 1'
#
loop_
_entity.id
_entity.type
_entity.pdbx_description
1 polymer ?
#
loop_
_entity_poly.entity_id
_entity_poly.type
_entity_poly.pdbx_seq_one_letter_code
_entity_poly.pdbx_strand_id
1 'polypeptide(L)'
;MSSQTSLNNLTELTFSILTNRERYEQAFCIDPPDDFCPFGVPCPNPDVTGIGQQISIYITTVIYAVVIAYIPWLQRPLLYAHLSVLYSLLIAGLISMLKGELSRGDGIFVIVTVASPASLYLWYYSIKSIWKADDFPIEQGNKSKPANQSMEVKIVRLVSLGSLVFEIAMICVLFIPKVKKINFPQTACDMAYGTRALWYNVAWELPVAIQLVCMTVLYFITYGIFWLWTRRQAYEIPAPLLEPFKDNDFDSKNGTTRRENIDLISWTERVLFDQYPNFMNRSLFICIITIAQISALPNLNYVIQSKDCFGILLIAFGLFRELPRKEANRIKTFAIRIVVFLFFAVVWIARMVFGVFLVPNSADWIILFIACSAASWSWSRFAASNMKIFLPVVTVFLALVLTEANIWIIVIGDPKGLDFGSYSVTAKNARRSFFVIEMLTLLTWIVCWLATSVWPWRRTVTLDKFNKGLWKRGHLLKMFWIILGPHILWIQASNNSNQSHPVDMTFGQIFALIVSVVTIITLLDEAKDVKKDIWIAVLKSDVMYYEEVEQPKHYAPQPGLGL
;
A
#
# COMPACT_ATOMS: atom_id res chain seq x y z
N MET A 1 -48.89 14.35 -17.46
CA MET A 1 -49.54 13.99 -16.18
C MET A 1 -49.06 12.59 -15.84
N SER A 2 -47.95 12.37 -15.13
CA SER A 2 -47.47 12.88 -13.84
C SER A 2 -47.64 11.81 -12.75
N SER A 3 -46.49 11.47 -12.17
CA SER A 3 -46.25 10.88 -10.85
C SER A 3 -46.70 9.44 -10.57
N GLN A 4 -45.83 8.50 -10.94
CA GLN A 4 -45.54 7.31 -10.11
C GLN A 4 -44.06 6.87 -10.24
N THR A 5 -43.14 7.83 -10.33
CA THR A 5 -41.69 7.61 -10.49
C THR A 5 -40.86 7.97 -9.26
N SER A 6 -41.41 7.85 -8.05
CA SER A 6 -40.66 8.24 -6.84
C SER A 6 -40.84 7.31 -5.65
N LEU A 7 -40.76 5.99 -5.85
CA LEU A 7 -40.53 5.04 -4.74
C LEU A 7 -39.89 3.69 -5.13
N ASN A 8 -39.28 3.55 -6.32
CA ASN A 8 -38.65 2.27 -6.76
C ASN A 8 -37.11 2.29 -6.78
N ASN A 9 -36.47 3.36 -6.31
CA ASN A 9 -35.00 3.41 -6.18
C ASN A 9 -34.50 2.90 -4.82
N LEU A 10 -35.33 2.16 -4.08
CA LEU A 10 -35.00 1.60 -2.76
C LEU A 10 -35.34 0.10 -2.65
N THR A 11 -35.47 -0.59 -3.79
CA THR A 11 -35.75 -2.04 -3.89
C THR A 11 -34.70 -2.76 -4.74
N GLU A 12 -33.42 -2.42 -4.55
CA GLU A 12 -32.25 -3.20 -5.01
C GLU A 12 -31.52 -3.87 -3.82
N LEU A 13 -32.27 -4.34 -2.81
CA LEU A 13 -31.71 -4.81 -1.53
C LEU A 13 -31.61 -6.36 -1.41
N THR A 14 -32.10 -7.12 -2.38
CA THR A 14 -32.16 -8.59 -2.27
C THR A 14 -31.33 -9.30 -3.35
N PHE A 15 -30.50 -10.24 -2.92
CA PHE A 15 -29.79 -11.19 -3.80
C PHE A 15 -30.81 -12.16 -4.40
N SER A 16 -31.34 -11.82 -5.58
CA SER A 16 -32.36 -12.62 -6.29
C SER A 16 -31.95 -12.88 -7.75
N ILE A 17 -32.48 -13.96 -8.34
CA ILE A 17 -32.27 -14.27 -9.76
C ILE A 17 -32.78 -13.16 -10.67
N LEU A 18 -33.85 -12.47 -10.26
CA LEU A 18 -34.49 -11.39 -11.00
C LEU A 18 -33.60 -10.14 -11.05
N THR A 19 -32.79 -9.90 -10.01
CA THR A 19 -31.88 -8.75 -9.93
C THR A 19 -30.59 -8.98 -10.72
N ASN A 20 -29.98 -10.16 -10.61
CA ASN A 20 -28.74 -10.48 -11.32
C ASN A 20 -28.54 -11.99 -11.54
N ARG A 21 -29.13 -12.51 -12.62
CA ARG A 21 -29.07 -13.92 -12.99
C ARG A 21 -27.64 -14.49 -13.09
N GLU A 22 -26.70 -13.74 -13.66
CA GLU A 22 -25.30 -14.20 -13.83
C GLU A 22 -24.60 -14.39 -12.49
N ARG A 23 -24.78 -13.47 -11.52
CA ARG A 23 -24.24 -13.61 -10.16
C ARG A 23 -24.94 -14.70 -9.35
N TYR A 24 -26.24 -14.85 -9.58
CA TYR A 24 -27.06 -15.86 -8.93
C TYR A 24 -26.64 -17.27 -9.39
N GLU A 25 -26.55 -17.48 -10.70
CA GLU A 25 -26.02 -18.72 -11.30
C GLU A 25 -24.55 -18.95 -10.91
N GLN A 26 -23.75 -17.88 -10.77
CA GLN A 26 -22.38 -17.98 -10.28
C GLN A 26 -22.27 -18.45 -8.82
N ALA A 27 -23.17 -18.02 -7.94
CA ALA A 27 -23.13 -18.40 -6.52
C ALA A 27 -23.65 -19.81 -6.24
N PHE A 28 -24.50 -20.37 -7.12
CA PHE A 28 -25.13 -21.69 -6.91
C PHE A 28 -24.67 -22.78 -7.88
N CYS A 29 -24.09 -22.40 -9.03
CA CYS A 29 -23.42 -23.23 -10.04
C CYS A 29 -24.29 -24.25 -10.77
N ILE A 30 -25.05 -25.08 -10.05
CA ILE A 30 -26.00 -26.08 -10.58
C ILE A 30 -27.19 -26.13 -9.62
N ASP A 31 -28.38 -25.76 -10.10
CA ASP A 31 -29.66 -25.67 -9.36
C ASP A 31 -29.70 -24.62 -8.23
N PRO A 32 -29.82 -23.32 -8.57
CA PRO A 32 -30.16 -22.32 -7.58
C PRO A 32 -31.60 -22.53 -7.03
N PRO A 33 -31.85 -22.22 -5.75
CA PRO A 33 -33.20 -22.27 -5.17
C PRO A 33 -34.13 -21.23 -5.83
N ASP A 34 -35.45 -21.43 -5.74
CA ASP A 34 -36.43 -20.49 -6.31
C ASP A 34 -36.46 -19.16 -5.52
N ASP A 35 -36.09 -18.06 -6.20
CA ASP A 35 -36.19 -16.61 -5.90
C ASP A 35 -35.72 -16.04 -4.53
N PHE A 36 -35.85 -16.77 -3.42
CA PHE A 36 -35.55 -16.28 -2.08
C PHE A 36 -34.92 -17.37 -1.21
N CYS A 37 -33.86 -17.01 -0.51
CA CYS A 37 -33.13 -17.95 0.33
C CYS A 37 -32.98 -17.40 1.75
N PRO A 38 -33.91 -17.74 2.65
CA PRO A 38 -33.83 -17.32 4.04
C PRO A 38 -32.82 -18.20 4.78
N PHE A 39 -31.66 -17.62 5.08
CA PHE A 39 -30.62 -18.11 6.00
C PHE A 39 -30.14 -19.56 5.82
N GLY A 40 -28.87 -19.71 5.41
CA GLY A 40 -28.20 -21.01 5.35
C GLY A 40 -28.46 -21.78 4.04
N VAL A 41 -27.83 -22.95 3.94
CA VAL A 41 -27.62 -23.73 2.71
C VAL A 41 -28.87 -23.78 1.79
N PRO A 42 -28.73 -23.44 0.49
CA PRO A 42 -27.47 -23.27 -0.25
C PRO A 42 -26.88 -21.87 -0.15
N CYS A 43 -27.36 -21.01 0.76
CA CYS A 43 -27.05 -19.59 0.71
C CYS A 43 -25.86 -19.17 1.58
N PRO A 44 -25.08 -18.20 1.09
CA PRO A 44 -23.92 -17.67 1.79
C PRO A 44 -24.28 -17.14 3.17
N ASN A 45 -23.34 -17.30 4.10
CA ASN A 45 -23.58 -16.98 5.49
C ASN A 45 -23.41 -15.46 5.75
N PRO A 46 -24.51 -14.70 5.95
CA PRO A 46 -24.43 -13.25 6.09
C PRO A 46 -23.70 -12.83 7.38
N ASP A 47 -23.59 -13.69 8.39
CA ASP A 47 -22.86 -13.36 9.62
C ASP A 47 -21.34 -13.38 9.41
N VAL A 48 -20.86 -14.13 8.41
CA VAL A 48 -19.44 -14.24 8.08
C VAL A 48 -19.07 -13.30 6.93
N THR A 49 -19.84 -13.33 5.85
CA THR A 49 -19.52 -12.62 4.60
C THR A 49 -20.36 -11.37 4.36
N GLY A 50 -21.15 -10.94 5.34
CA GLY A 50 -22.00 -9.76 5.20
C GLY A 50 -21.24 -8.45 5.04
N ILE A 51 -21.86 -7.48 4.35
CA ILE A 51 -21.21 -6.23 3.97
C ILE A 51 -20.81 -5.36 5.17
N GLY A 52 -21.62 -5.34 6.25
CA GLY A 52 -21.26 -4.58 7.44
C GLY A 52 -20.02 -5.15 8.15
N GLN A 53 -19.88 -6.48 8.17
CA GLN A 53 -18.71 -7.16 8.72
C GLN A 53 -17.46 -6.88 7.89
N GLN A 54 -17.56 -6.93 6.56
CA GLN A 54 -16.46 -6.57 5.64
C GLN A 54 -15.96 -5.15 5.88
N ILE A 55 -16.87 -4.16 5.83
CA ILE A 55 -16.53 -2.76 6.05
C ILE A 55 -15.90 -2.58 7.43
N SER A 56 -16.45 -3.24 8.45
CA SER A 56 -15.93 -3.17 9.81
C SER A 56 -14.48 -3.67 9.91
N ILE A 57 -14.19 -4.83 9.32
CA ILE A 57 -12.87 -5.43 9.30
C ILE A 57 -11.88 -4.60 8.48
N TYR A 58 -12.31 -4.06 7.32
CA TYR A 58 -11.48 -3.18 6.49
C TYR A 58 -11.07 -1.91 7.24
N ILE A 59 -12.01 -1.28 7.96
CA ILE A 59 -11.72 -0.08 8.75
C ILE A 59 -10.77 -0.41 9.90
N THR A 60 -11.06 -1.45 10.68
CA THR A 60 -10.27 -1.77 11.89
C THR A 60 -8.84 -2.20 11.56
N THR A 61 -8.64 -3.01 10.51
CA THR A 61 -7.31 -3.43 10.04
C THR A 61 -6.45 -2.26 9.57
N VAL A 62 -7.02 -1.37 8.75
CA VAL A 62 -6.31 -0.19 8.24
C VAL A 62 -5.97 0.77 9.39
N ILE A 63 -6.90 1.04 10.30
CA ILE A 63 -6.65 1.89 11.47
C ILE A 63 -5.56 1.29 12.35
N TYR A 64 -5.61 -0.01 12.61
CA TYR A 64 -4.59 -0.68 13.41
C TYR A 64 -3.19 -0.54 12.78
N ALA A 65 -3.07 -0.72 11.47
CA ALA A 65 -1.81 -0.51 10.76
C ALA A 65 -1.29 0.93 10.84
N VAL A 66 -2.18 1.94 10.76
CA VAL A 66 -1.83 3.35 10.95
C VAL A 66 -1.29 3.60 12.36
N VAL A 67 -1.97 3.07 13.37
CA VAL A 67 -1.60 3.28 14.76
C VAL A 67 -0.26 2.65 15.10
N ILE A 68 0.02 1.42 14.63
CA ILE A 68 1.34 0.83 14.83
C ILE A 68 2.44 1.68 14.19
N ALA A 69 2.16 2.29 13.02
CA ALA A 69 3.17 3.03 12.27
C ALA A 69 3.40 4.48 12.71
N TYR A 70 2.40 5.13 13.31
CA TYR A 70 2.42 6.57 13.58
C TYR A 70 1.96 6.98 14.99
N ILE A 71 1.18 6.16 15.70
CA ILE A 71 0.55 6.54 16.97
C ILE A 71 0.83 5.48 18.05
N PRO A 72 2.08 5.38 18.55
CA PRO A 72 2.49 4.26 19.39
C PRO A 72 1.71 4.14 20.71
N TRP A 73 1.22 5.25 21.27
CA TRP A 73 0.46 5.23 22.52
C TRP A 73 -0.93 4.57 22.40
N LEU A 74 -1.52 4.51 21.20
CA LEU A 74 -2.79 3.81 20.95
C LEU A 74 -2.60 2.34 20.54
N GLN A 75 -1.36 1.84 20.47
CA GLN A 75 -1.08 0.47 20.01
C GLN A 75 -1.79 -0.58 20.86
N ARG A 76 -1.80 -0.41 22.18
CA ARG A 76 -2.36 -1.37 23.14
C ARG A 76 -3.88 -1.56 22.97
N PRO A 77 -4.73 -0.50 23.05
CA PRO A 77 -6.18 -0.67 22.87
C PRO A 77 -6.54 -1.17 21.46
N LEU A 78 -5.84 -0.70 20.42
CA LEU A 78 -6.15 -1.12 19.05
C LEU A 78 -5.66 -2.52 18.70
N LEU A 79 -4.58 -3.00 19.33
CA LEU A 79 -4.18 -4.40 19.24
C LEU A 79 -5.27 -5.31 19.84
N TYR A 80 -5.89 -4.93 20.96
CA TYR A 80 -6.98 -5.69 21.56
C TYR A 80 -8.24 -5.68 20.69
N ALA A 81 -8.57 -4.53 20.11
CA ALA A 81 -9.66 -4.44 19.15
C ALA A 81 -9.40 -5.34 17.94
N HIS A 82 -8.20 -5.28 17.35
CA HIS A 82 -7.81 -6.09 16.20
C HIS A 82 -7.86 -7.59 16.51
N LEU A 83 -7.26 -8.04 17.62
CA LEU A 83 -7.31 -9.44 18.05
C LEU A 83 -8.75 -9.91 18.32
N SER A 84 -9.60 -9.05 18.90
CA SER A 84 -11.00 -9.38 19.16
C SER A 84 -11.77 -9.59 17.85
N VAL A 85 -11.55 -8.74 16.85
CA VAL A 85 -12.14 -8.89 15.51
C VAL A 85 -11.66 -10.18 14.82
N LEU A 86 -10.35 -10.47 14.88
CA LEU A 86 -9.79 -11.70 14.31
C LEU A 86 -10.40 -12.96 14.95
N TYR A 87 -10.43 -13.02 16.27
CA TYR A 87 -10.99 -14.18 16.97
C TYR A 87 -12.50 -14.32 16.78
N SER A 88 -13.23 -13.21 16.72
CA SER A 88 -14.66 -13.22 16.40
C SER A 88 -14.91 -13.89 15.05
N LEU A 89 -14.14 -13.50 14.02
CA LEU A 89 -14.27 -14.07 12.68
C LEU A 89 -13.84 -15.54 12.62
N LEU A 90 -12.72 -15.91 13.26
CA LEU A 90 -12.23 -17.29 13.31
C LEU A 90 -13.21 -18.23 14.03
N ILE A 91 -13.76 -17.79 15.17
CA ILE A 91 -14.73 -18.58 15.94
C ILE A 91 -16.05 -18.67 15.18
N ALA A 92 -16.54 -17.58 14.59
CA ALA A 92 -17.74 -17.60 13.76
C ALA A 92 -17.59 -18.56 12.57
N GLY A 93 -16.47 -18.47 11.85
CA GLY A 93 -16.14 -19.40 10.76
C GLY A 93 -16.11 -20.86 11.22
N LEU A 94 -15.48 -21.14 12.37
CA LEU A 94 -15.44 -22.50 12.95
C LEU A 94 -16.84 -23.01 13.33
N ILE A 95 -17.66 -22.19 13.99
CA ILE A 95 -19.03 -22.58 14.37
C ILE A 95 -19.86 -22.87 13.12
N SER A 96 -19.83 -21.99 12.12
CA SER A 96 -20.56 -22.18 10.86
C SER A 96 -20.06 -23.42 10.10
N MET A 97 -18.76 -23.70 10.13
CA MET A 97 -18.17 -24.91 9.55
C MET A 97 -18.64 -26.17 10.27
N LEU A 98 -18.66 -26.17 11.61
CA LEU A 98 -19.12 -27.31 12.42
C LEU A 98 -20.62 -27.58 12.26
N LYS A 99 -21.42 -26.54 11.97
CA LYS A 99 -22.85 -26.67 11.64
C LYS A 99 -23.11 -27.09 10.19
N GLY A 100 -22.09 -27.10 9.33
CA GLY A 100 -22.26 -27.36 7.89
C GLY A 100 -22.93 -26.20 7.12
N GLU A 101 -22.92 -25.00 7.69
CA GLU A 101 -23.54 -23.78 7.14
C GLU A 101 -22.55 -22.89 6.40
N LEU A 102 -21.26 -23.24 6.40
CA LEU A 102 -20.18 -22.46 5.77
C LEU A 102 -19.83 -23.07 4.40
N SER A 103 -20.03 -22.33 3.31
CA SER A 103 -19.53 -22.76 2.00
C SER A 103 -18.00 -22.71 1.95
N ARG A 104 -17.37 -23.40 0.99
CA ARG A 104 -15.91 -23.25 0.81
C ARG A 104 -15.50 -21.83 0.44
N GLY A 105 -16.35 -21.10 -0.31
CA GLY A 105 -16.15 -19.69 -0.63
C GLY A 105 -16.12 -18.81 0.63
N ASP A 106 -17.09 -18.98 1.51
CA ASP A 106 -17.13 -18.27 2.80
C ASP A 106 -15.92 -18.62 3.68
N GLY A 107 -15.48 -19.88 3.67
CA GLY A 107 -14.27 -20.31 4.38
C GLY A 107 -12.98 -19.66 3.84
N ILE A 108 -12.89 -19.51 2.52
CA ILE A 108 -11.77 -18.80 1.88
C ILE A 108 -11.82 -17.30 2.20
N PHE A 109 -13.02 -16.71 2.21
CA PHE A 109 -13.18 -15.33 2.66
C PHE A 109 -12.65 -15.14 4.09
N VAL A 110 -12.98 -16.05 5.02
CA VAL A 110 -12.47 -16.02 6.40
C VAL A 110 -10.95 -16.05 6.41
N ILE A 111 -10.34 -17.00 5.70
CA ILE A 111 -8.87 -17.13 5.60
C ILE A 111 -8.23 -15.85 5.08
N VAL A 112 -8.70 -15.36 3.93
CA VAL A 112 -8.16 -14.15 3.30
C VAL A 112 -8.29 -12.98 4.25
N THR A 113 -9.45 -12.81 4.88
CA THR A 113 -9.74 -11.69 5.78
C THR A 113 -8.91 -11.73 7.06
N VAL A 114 -8.70 -12.92 7.64
CA VAL A 114 -7.83 -13.10 8.82
C VAL A 114 -6.37 -12.84 8.45
N ALA A 115 -5.91 -13.29 7.30
CA ALA A 115 -4.58 -13.05 6.73
C ALA A 115 -4.42 -11.62 6.18
N SER A 116 -4.98 -10.62 6.85
CA SER A 116 -4.78 -9.20 6.52
C SER A 116 -3.31 -8.78 6.68
N PRO A 117 -2.84 -7.72 5.96
CA PRO A 117 -1.49 -7.21 6.13
C PRO A 117 -1.14 -6.88 7.58
N ALA A 118 -2.10 -6.35 8.35
CA ALA A 118 -1.91 -6.03 9.76
C ALA A 118 -1.76 -7.30 10.63
N SER A 119 -2.49 -8.37 10.33
CA SER A 119 -2.35 -9.67 10.99
C SER A 119 -1.00 -10.32 10.69
N LEU A 120 -0.57 -10.31 9.43
CA LEU A 120 0.74 -10.83 9.03
C LEU A 120 1.88 -10.09 9.73
N TYR A 121 1.76 -8.76 9.84
CA TYR A 121 2.72 -7.93 10.54
C TYR A 121 2.75 -8.25 12.05
N LEU A 122 1.58 -8.42 12.65
CA LEU A 122 1.45 -8.84 14.04
C LEU A 122 2.07 -10.23 14.26
N TRP A 123 1.80 -11.21 13.41
CA TRP A 123 2.40 -12.55 13.50
C TRP A 123 3.92 -12.52 13.31
N TYR A 124 4.42 -11.73 12.35
CA TYR A 124 5.85 -11.53 12.16
C TYR A 124 6.52 -11.00 13.43
N TYR A 125 5.97 -9.96 14.06
CA TYR A 125 6.52 -9.45 15.31
C TYR A 125 6.32 -10.38 16.50
N SER A 126 5.20 -11.11 16.57
CA SER A 126 4.99 -12.15 17.57
C SER A 126 6.08 -13.21 17.50
N ILE A 127 6.40 -13.70 16.29
CA ILE A 127 7.47 -14.65 16.04
C ILE A 127 8.83 -14.04 16.39
N LYS A 128 9.15 -12.85 15.85
CA LYS A 128 10.42 -12.16 16.12
C LYS A 128 10.63 -11.91 17.62
N SER A 129 9.56 -11.62 18.36
CA SER A 129 9.60 -11.33 19.78
C SER A 129 9.99 -12.53 20.66
N ILE A 130 9.98 -13.75 20.10
CA ILE A 130 10.51 -14.95 20.75
C ILE A 130 12.01 -14.79 21.03
N TRP A 131 12.75 -14.21 20.10
CA TRP A 131 14.20 -13.95 20.26
C TRP A 131 14.48 -12.62 20.96
N LYS A 132 13.68 -11.59 20.69
CA LYS A 132 13.87 -10.26 21.29
C LYS A 132 12.55 -9.69 21.76
N ALA A 133 12.24 -9.86 23.06
CA ALA A 133 10.94 -9.54 23.62
C ALA A 133 10.51 -8.08 23.43
N ASP A 134 11.47 -7.15 23.35
CA ASP A 134 11.23 -5.71 23.18
C ASP A 134 10.76 -5.33 21.77
N ASP A 135 10.84 -6.24 20.80
CA ASP A 135 10.38 -5.99 19.42
C ASP A 135 8.85 -6.18 19.26
N PHE A 136 8.12 -6.57 20.32
CA PHE A 136 6.66 -6.73 20.28
C PHE A 136 5.95 -5.37 20.37
N PRO A 137 4.89 -5.10 19.57
CA PRO A 137 4.26 -3.77 19.46
C PRO A 137 3.30 -3.45 20.62
N ILE A 138 3.79 -3.57 21.86
CA ILE A 138 3.10 -3.09 23.07
C ILE A 138 4.10 -2.34 23.93
N GLU A 139 3.84 -1.05 24.17
CA GLU A 139 4.51 -0.31 25.23
C GLU A 139 4.07 -0.80 26.61
N GLN A 140 5.04 -1.13 27.46
CA GLN A 140 4.76 -1.60 28.80
C GLN A 140 4.24 -0.46 29.68
N GLY A 141 3.14 -0.70 30.40
CA GLY A 141 2.63 0.25 31.38
C GLY A 141 3.60 0.53 32.55
N ASN A 142 4.55 -0.37 32.81
CA ASN A 142 5.59 -0.19 33.82
C ASN A 142 6.98 -0.39 33.23
N LYS A 143 7.68 0.72 32.94
CA LYS A 143 9.03 0.74 32.35
C LYS A 143 10.12 0.15 33.25
N SER A 144 9.82 -0.18 34.52
CA SER A 144 10.80 -0.73 35.48
C SER A 144 11.09 -2.22 35.31
N LYS A 145 10.23 -2.97 34.60
CA LYS A 145 10.42 -4.41 34.35
C LYS A 145 10.71 -4.66 32.87
N PRO A 146 11.64 -5.55 32.51
CA PRO A 146 11.95 -5.82 31.10
C PRO A 146 10.77 -6.45 30.34
N ALA A 147 10.71 -6.18 29.01
CA ALA A 147 9.99 -6.91 27.95
C ALA A 147 9.37 -8.26 28.35
N ASN A 148 10.32 -9.17 28.61
CA ASN A 148 10.14 -10.59 28.84
C ASN A 148 9.49 -10.97 30.18
N GLN A 149 9.35 -10.04 31.13
CA GLN A 149 8.78 -10.31 32.45
C GLN A 149 7.33 -9.86 32.58
N SER A 150 6.82 -9.05 31.64
CA SER A 150 5.41 -8.65 31.65
C SER A 150 4.51 -9.83 31.28
N MET A 151 3.60 -10.20 32.18
CA MET A 151 2.60 -11.26 31.94
C MET A 151 1.67 -10.91 30.79
N GLU A 152 1.31 -9.64 30.66
CA GLU A 152 0.47 -9.16 29.58
C GLU A 152 1.12 -9.40 28.22
N VAL A 153 2.39 -8.99 28.05
CA VAL A 153 3.12 -9.19 26.78
C VAL A 153 3.18 -10.68 26.42
N LYS A 154 3.36 -11.57 27.41
CA LYS A 154 3.33 -13.02 27.19
C LYS A 154 1.96 -13.52 26.75
N ILE A 155 0.88 -13.09 27.42
CA ILE A 155 -0.49 -13.49 27.10
C ILE A 155 -0.85 -13.02 25.70
N VAL A 156 -0.63 -11.74 25.38
CA VAL A 156 -1.03 -11.17 24.08
C VAL A 156 -0.22 -11.78 22.94
N ARG A 157 1.06 -12.07 23.17
CA ARG A 157 1.89 -12.83 22.22
C ARG A 157 1.35 -14.24 22.00
N LEU A 158 1.00 -14.95 23.07
CA LEU A 158 0.43 -16.29 22.98
C LEU A 158 -0.90 -16.27 22.22
N VAL A 159 -1.76 -15.29 22.48
CA VAL A 159 -3.03 -15.09 21.78
C VAL A 159 -2.78 -14.76 20.31
N SER A 160 -1.82 -13.91 19.98
CA SER A 160 -1.45 -13.64 18.58
C SER A 160 -0.90 -14.87 17.84
N LEU A 161 -0.03 -15.66 18.48
CA LEU A 161 0.46 -16.91 17.89
C LEU A 161 -0.66 -17.96 17.80
N GLY A 162 -1.59 -17.95 18.76
CA GLY A 162 -2.77 -18.78 18.75
C GLY A 162 -3.66 -18.51 17.53
N SER A 163 -3.83 -17.25 17.13
CA SER A 163 -4.58 -16.92 15.92
C SER A 163 -3.89 -17.39 14.65
N LEU A 164 -2.55 -17.33 14.57
CA LEU A 164 -1.78 -17.91 13.47
C LEU A 164 -1.95 -19.44 13.39
N VAL A 165 -1.88 -20.14 14.52
CA VAL A 165 -2.08 -21.61 14.56
C VAL A 165 -3.51 -21.98 14.14
N PHE A 166 -4.50 -21.21 14.60
CA PHE A 166 -5.90 -21.40 14.20
C PHE A 166 -6.06 -21.21 12.68
N GLU A 167 -5.48 -20.16 12.12
CA GLU A 167 -5.51 -19.87 10.69
C GLU A 167 -4.92 -21.03 9.87
N ILE A 168 -3.74 -21.53 10.26
CA ILE A 168 -3.11 -22.70 9.62
C ILE A 168 -4.01 -23.93 9.73
N ALA A 169 -4.68 -24.14 10.86
CA ALA A 169 -5.62 -25.25 11.02
C ALA A 169 -6.83 -25.11 10.09
N MET A 170 -7.40 -23.92 9.94
CA MET A 170 -8.50 -23.64 9.00
C MET A 170 -8.07 -23.89 7.55
N ILE A 171 -6.89 -23.41 7.13
CA ILE A 171 -6.31 -23.70 5.81
C ILE A 171 -6.20 -25.21 5.60
N CYS A 172 -5.63 -25.95 6.56
CA CYS A 172 -5.53 -27.40 6.49
C CYS A 172 -6.90 -28.08 6.35
N VAL A 173 -7.91 -27.63 7.10
CA VAL A 173 -9.25 -28.22 7.04
C VAL A 173 -9.96 -27.93 5.71
N LEU A 174 -9.85 -26.71 5.19
CA LEU A 174 -10.51 -26.29 3.95
C LEU A 174 -9.87 -26.90 2.70
N PHE A 175 -8.54 -27.06 2.70
CA PHE A 175 -7.82 -27.47 1.49
C PHE A 175 -7.33 -28.92 1.49
N ILE A 176 -7.30 -29.64 2.62
CA ILE A 176 -6.90 -31.06 2.64
C ILE A 176 -8.14 -31.93 2.40
N PRO A 177 -8.30 -32.56 1.21
CA PRO A 177 -9.51 -33.28 0.81
C PRO A 177 -9.80 -34.55 1.62
N LYS A 178 -8.91 -34.94 2.54
CA LYS A 178 -9.01 -36.19 3.32
C LYS A 178 -9.74 -36.03 4.66
N VAL A 179 -10.16 -34.83 5.06
CA VAL A 179 -10.98 -34.62 6.26
C VAL A 179 -12.44 -34.98 5.95
N LYS A 180 -12.72 -36.28 5.75
CA LYS A 180 -14.02 -36.84 5.32
C LYS A 180 -15.22 -36.56 6.25
N LYS A 181 -15.04 -35.82 7.35
CA LYS A 181 -16.06 -35.57 8.36
C LYS A 181 -16.79 -34.23 8.20
N ILE A 182 -16.24 -33.28 7.42
CA ILE A 182 -16.83 -31.94 7.26
C ILE A 182 -17.38 -31.84 5.85
N ASN A 183 -18.71 -31.69 5.75
CA ASN A 183 -19.40 -31.49 4.49
C ASN A 183 -19.55 -29.99 4.25
N PHE A 184 -18.99 -29.50 3.15
CA PHE A 184 -19.22 -28.14 2.69
C PHE A 184 -20.41 -28.14 1.73
N PRO A 185 -21.37 -27.21 1.87
CA PRO A 185 -22.43 -27.02 0.90
C PRO A 185 -21.83 -26.55 -0.45
N GLN A 186 -22.58 -26.76 -1.55
CA GLN A 186 -22.23 -26.33 -2.92
C GLN A 186 -21.05 -27.08 -3.57
N THR A 187 -20.99 -28.41 -3.46
CA THR A 187 -19.94 -29.23 -4.09
C THR A 187 -19.86 -29.11 -5.62
N ALA A 188 -20.95 -28.75 -6.29
CA ALA A 188 -20.98 -28.45 -7.72
C ALA A 188 -20.17 -27.19 -8.09
N CYS A 189 -20.17 -26.18 -7.20
CA CYS A 189 -19.37 -24.97 -7.38
C CYS A 189 -17.87 -25.22 -7.30
N ASP A 190 -17.46 -26.17 -6.46
CA ASP A 190 -16.06 -26.59 -6.38
C ASP A 190 -15.57 -27.23 -7.69
N MET A 191 -16.46 -27.90 -8.43
CA MET A 191 -16.15 -28.51 -9.72
C MET A 191 -16.13 -27.47 -10.86
N ALA A 192 -17.05 -26.50 -10.84
CA ALA A 192 -17.17 -25.47 -11.88
C ALA A 192 -16.08 -24.40 -11.80
N TYR A 193 -15.80 -23.88 -10.59
CA TYR A 193 -14.77 -22.85 -10.39
C TYR A 193 -13.39 -23.45 -10.16
N GLY A 194 -13.33 -24.72 -9.77
CA GLY A 194 -12.09 -25.43 -9.48
C GLY A 194 -11.43 -24.91 -8.20
N THR A 195 -10.91 -25.83 -7.39
CA THR A 195 -10.04 -25.50 -6.25
C THR A 195 -8.86 -24.61 -6.66
N ARG A 196 -8.37 -24.69 -7.91
CA ARG A 196 -7.29 -23.85 -8.44
C ARG A 196 -7.63 -22.35 -8.48
N ALA A 197 -8.80 -21.95 -8.98
CA ALA A 197 -9.15 -20.53 -9.06
C ALA A 197 -9.34 -19.91 -7.66
N LEU A 198 -9.86 -20.70 -6.74
CA LEU A 198 -10.06 -20.35 -5.33
C LEU A 198 -8.72 -20.14 -4.58
N TRP A 199 -7.69 -20.95 -4.87
CA TRP A 199 -6.33 -20.75 -4.34
C TRP A 199 -5.69 -19.42 -4.78
N TYR A 200 -5.97 -18.96 -6.01
CA TYR A 200 -5.44 -17.68 -6.49
C TYR A 200 -5.99 -16.47 -5.70
N ASN A 201 -7.18 -16.59 -5.11
CA ASN A 201 -7.73 -15.54 -4.23
C ASN A 201 -7.01 -15.50 -2.86
N VAL A 202 -6.56 -16.65 -2.35
CA VAL A 202 -5.71 -16.73 -1.15
C VAL A 202 -4.32 -16.16 -1.43
N ALA A 203 -3.81 -16.37 -2.64
CA ALA A 203 -2.52 -15.86 -3.11
C ALA A 203 -2.56 -14.37 -3.51
N TRP A 204 -3.36 -13.53 -2.85
CA TRP A 204 -3.40 -12.09 -3.13
C TRP A 204 -2.06 -11.39 -2.88
N GLU A 205 -1.21 -11.98 -2.05
CA GLU A 205 0.18 -11.58 -1.88
C GLU A 205 1.05 -11.88 -3.10
N LEU A 206 0.67 -12.81 -3.98
CA LEU A 206 1.54 -13.29 -5.05
C LEU A 206 1.92 -12.18 -6.04
N PRO A 207 1.02 -11.31 -6.53
CA PRO A 207 1.41 -10.17 -7.37
C PRO A 207 2.37 -9.22 -6.64
N VAL A 208 2.15 -8.95 -5.36
CA VAL A 208 3.05 -8.12 -4.52
C VAL A 208 4.41 -8.80 -4.40
N ALA A 209 4.43 -10.09 -4.08
CA ALA A 209 5.64 -10.88 -3.90
C ALA A 209 6.45 -10.97 -5.20
N ILE A 210 5.79 -11.23 -6.35
CA ILE A 210 6.43 -11.22 -7.67
C ILE A 210 7.07 -9.86 -7.93
N GLN A 211 6.37 -8.75 -7.69
CA GLN A 211 6.95 -7.43 -7.87
C GLN A 211 8.11 -7.15 -6.92
N LEU A 212 7.99 -7.49 -5.64
CA LEU A 212 9.07 -7.34 -4.66
C LEU A 212 10.31 -8.17 -5.04
N VAL A 213 10.12 -9.40 -5.52
CA VAL A 213 11.19 -10.26 -6.02
C VAL A 213 11.83 -9.62 -7.27
N CYS A 214 11.03 -9.19 -8.25
CA CYS A 214 11.52 -8.48 -9.44
C CYS A 214 12.31 -7.23 -9.06
N MET A 215 11.81 -6.40 -8.14
CA MET A 215 12.50 -5.21 -7.64
C MET A 215 13.83 -5.57 -6.99
N THR A 216 13.85 -6.63 -6.18
CA THR A 216 15.05 -7.11 -5.49
C THR A 216 16.10 -7.63 -6.47
N VAL A 217 15.69 -8.45 -7.44
CA VAL A 217 16.58 -8.98 -8.49
C VAL A 217 17.18 -7.83 -9.32
N LEU A 218 16.33 -6.92 -9.81
CA LEU A 218 16.78 -5.78 -10.62
C LEU A 218 17.66 -4.82 -9.82
N TYR A 219 17.38 -4.62 -8.53
CA TYR A 219 18.23 -3.88 -7.61
C TYR A 219 19.64 -4.50 -7.54
N PHE A 220 19.74 -5.82 -7.30
CA PHE A 220 21.03 -6.49 -7.18
C PHE A 220 21.81 -6.56 -8.50
N ILE A 221 21.12 -6.75 -9.63
CA ILE A 221 21.73 -6.66 -10.96
C ILE A 221 22.33 -5.27 -11.17
N THR A 222 21.55 -4.23 -10.88
CA THR A 222 22.01 -2.84 -11.03
C THR A 222 23.18 -2.54 -10.11
N TYR A 223 23.08 -2.91 -8.83
CA TYR A 223 24.17 -2.80 -7.87
C TYR A 223 25.45 -3.51 -8.36
N GLY A 224 25.32 -4.73 -8.89
CA GLY A 224 26.43 -5.49 -9.47
C GLY A 224 27.09 -4.77 -10.65
N ILE A 225 26.30 -4.19 -11.55
CA ILE A 225 26.77 -3.38 -12.68
C ILE A 225 27.58 -2.17 -12.19
N PHE A 226 27.09 -1.43 -11.20
CA PHE A 226 27.82 -0.29 -10.61
C PHE A 226 29.08 -0.73 -9.85
N TRP A 227 29.00 -1.85 -9.14
CA TRP A 227 30.13 -2.40 -8.41
C TRP A 227 31.25 -2.85 -9.37
N LEU A 228 30.92 -3.51 -10.47
CA LEU A 228 31.88 -3.87 -11.52
C LEU A 228 32.50 -2.63 -12.17
N TRP A 229 31.71 -1.58 -12.43
CA TRP A 229 32.22 -0.32 -12.98
C TRP A 229 33.23 0.34 -12.04
N THR A 230 32.87 0.49 -10.76
CA THR A 230 33.73 1.14 -9.75
C THR A 230 34.99 0.35 -9.42
N ARG A 231 35.07 -0.95 -9.76
CA ARG A 231 36.26 -1.80 -9.59
C ARG A 231 37.32 -1.64 -10.69
N ARG A 232 37.02 -0.97 -11.80
CA ARG A 232 37.99 -0.75 -12.88
C ARG A 232 39.20 0.02 -12.36
N GLN A 233 40.40 -0.33 -12.82
CA GLN A 233 41.65 0.34 -12.40
C GLN A 233 41.66 1.83 -12.76
N ALA A 234 41.05 2.19 -13.89
CA ALA A 234 40.91 3.57 -14.34
C ALA A 234 39.82 4.38 -13.61
N TYR A 235 39.09 3.76 -12.66
CA TYR A 235 38.03 4.45 -11.93
C TYR A 235 38.61 5.36 -10.85
N GLU A 236 38.42 6.65 -11.02
CA GLU A 236 38.75 7.66 -10.01
C GLU A 236 37.55 7.93 -9.09
N ILE A 237 37.82 7.99 -7.79
CA ILE A 237 36.77 8.30 -6.81
C ILE A 237 36.44 9.79 -6.93
N PRO A 238 35.17 10.19 -7.15
CA PRO A 238 34.80 11.60 -7.19
C PRO A 238 35.18 12.30 -5.89
N ALA A 239 35.75 13.51 -6.00
CA ALA A 239 35.96 14.36 -4.85
C ALA A 239 34.64 14.49 -4.07
N PRO A 240 34.66 14.38 -2.73
CA PRO A 240 33.45 14.56 -1.94
C PRO A 240 32.86 15.93 -2.26
N LEU A 241 31.57 15.98 -2.59
CA LEU A 241 30.85 17.23 -2.82
C LEU A 241 31.04 18.13 -1.60
N LEU A 242 31.87 19.16 -1.73
CA LEU A 242 32.05 20.20 -0.73
C LEU A 242 30.72 20.97 -0.58
N GLU A 243 30.22 20.90 0.64
CA GLU A 243 29.17 21.72 1.28
C GLU A 243 27.71 21.65 0.74
N PRO A 244 26.72 21.30 1.59
CA PRO A 244 25.33 21.67 1.36
C PRO A 244 25.18 23.19 1.59
N PHE A 245 24.19 23.81 0.93
CA PHE A 245 23.79 25.22 1.06
C PHE A 245 24.11 25.86 2.43
N LYS A 246 24.66 27.08 2.42
CA LYS A 246 24.64 27.98 3.59
C LYS A 246 23.19 28.09 4.07
N ASP A 247 22.94 27.64 5.30
CA ASP A 247 21.67 27.58 6.04
C ASP A 247 21.01 28.95 6.32
N ASN A 248 21.19 29.97 5.46
CA ASN A 248 20.66 31.32 5.73
C ASN A 248 19.21 31.54 5.26
N ASP A 249 18.55 30.58 4.62
CA ASP A 249 17.20 30.82 4.08
C ASP A 249 16.06 29.99 4.69
N PHE A 250 16.30 28.97 5.52
CA PHE A 250 15.19 28.24 6.16
C PHE A 250 15.55 27.69 7.54
N ASP A 251 15.17 28.46 8.58
CA ASP A 251 14.95 28.07 9.98
C ASP A 251 15.52 26.73 10.47
N SER A 252 16.84 26.66 10.68
CA SER A 252 17.44 25.60 11.49
C SER A 252 17.78 26.13 12.89
N LYS A 253 16.87 25.90 13.84
CA LYS A 253 17.27 25.81 15.25
C LYS A 253 17.89 24.43 15.47
N ASN A 254 19.09 24.47 16.05
CA ASN A 254 19.87 23.39 16.65
C ASN A 254 20.75 22.57 15.71
N GLY A 255 21.98 23.08 15.57
CA GLY A 255 23.13 22.32 15.12
C GLY A 255 23.65 21.37 16.19
N THR A 256 24.15 20.21 15.75
CA THR A 256 25.49 19.70 16.02
C THR A 256 25.66 18.38 15.25
N THR A 257 26.77 18.24 14.53
CA THR A 257 27.18 17.04 13.75
C THR A 257 26.32 16.62 12.55
N ARG A 258 26.13 17.53 11.57
CA ARG A 258 25.42 17.23 10.30
C ARG A 258 26.34 16.61 9.22
N ARG A 259 27.10 15.57 9.59
CA ARG A 259 27.65 14.60 8.62
C ARG A 259 26.91 13.31 8.87
N GLU A 260 25.96 12.95 8.00
CA GLU A 260 25.71 11.58 7.52
C GLU A 260 24.30 11.42 6.91
N ASN A 261 24.30 10.82 5.71
CA ASN A 261 23.18 10.28 4.95
C ASN A 261 22.16 11.31 4.44
N ILE A 262 22.35 11.70 3.17
CA ILE A 262 21.34 12.40 2.38
C ILE A 262 20.17 11.41 2.20
N ASP A 263 19.03 11.68 2.82
CA ASP A 263 17.80 10.89 2.63
C ASP A 263 17.28 11.03 1.19
N LEU A 264 16.42 10.10 0.76
CA LEU A 264 15.93 10.02 -0.62
C LEU A 264 15.27 11.33 -1.08
N ILE A 265 14.55 12.00 -0.18
CA ILE A 265 13.80 13.23 -0.51
C ILE A 265 14.72 14.44 -0.58
N SER A 266 15.64 14.62 0.38
CA SER A 266 16.63 15.70 0.33
C SER A 266 17.60 15.52 -0.83
N TRP A 267 17.89 14.27 -1.21
CA TRP A 267 18.64 13.99 -2.43
C TRP A 267 17.89 14.47 -3.67
N THR A 268 16.62 14.10 -3.79
CA THR A 268 15.78 14.50 -4.93
C THR A 268 15.64 16.01 -5.00
N GLU A 269 15.45 16.65 -3.83
CA GLU A 269 15.44 18.10 -3.68
C GLU A 269 16.70 18.72 -4.27
N ARG A 270 17.88 18.25 -3.83
CA ARG A 270 19.17 18.75 -4.29
C ARG A 270 19.32 18.62 -5.80
N VAL A 271 19.05 17.44 -6.36
CA VAL A 271 19.20 17.20 -7.81
C VAL A 271 18.31 18.13 -8.63
N LEU A 272 17.05 18.31 -8.22
CA LEU A 272 16.08 19.11 -8.95
C LEU A 272 16.34 20.62 -8.85
N PHE A 273 16.71 21.12 -7.67
CA PHE A 273 17.04 22.54 -7.48
C PHE A 273 18.38 22.91 -8.12
N ASP A 274 19.37 22.02 -8.11
CA ASP A 274 20.66 22.23 -8.78
C ASP A 274 20.51 22.27 -10.30
N GLN A 275 19.69 21.39 -10.88
CA GLN A 275 19.49 21.31 -12.34
C GLN A 275 18.56 22.40 -12.88
N TYR A 276 17.54 22.78 -12.12
CA TYR A 276 16.50 23.69 -12.58
C TYR A 276 16.27 24.87 -11.63
N PRO A 277 17.30 25.67 -11.29
CA PRO A 277 17.20 26.70 -10.25
C PRO A 277 16.15 27.78 -10.54
N ASN A 278 15.87 28.04 -11.82
CA ASN A 278 14.92 29.06 -12.27
C ASN A 278 13.49 28.53 -12.52
N PHE A 279 13.32 27.21 -12.58
CA PHE A 279 12.04 26.57 -12.87
C PHE A 279 11.44 25.90 -11.63
N MET A 280 12.29 25.23 -10.84
CA MET A 280 11.92 24.51 -9.63
C MET A 280 11.62 25.48 -8.48
N ASN A 281 10.52 25.23 -7.78
CA ASN A 281 10.09 25.94 -6.59
C ASN A 281 9.66 24.93 -5.52
N ARG A 282 9.42 25.39 -4.28
CA ARG A 282 9.15 24.46 -3.17
C ARG A 282 7.83 23.72 -3.39
N SER A 283 6.80 24.43 -3.86
CA SER A 283 5.49 23.83 -4.17
C SER A 283 5.56 22.74 -5.25
N LEU A 284 6.24 22.98 -6.38
CA LEU A 284 6.41 22.00 -7.45
C LEU A 284 7.21 20.79 -6.98
N PHE A 285 8.29 21.02 -6.22
CA PHE A 285 9.07 19.95 -5.62
C PHE A 285 8.20 19.04 -4.74
N ILE A 286 7.41 19.61 -3.84
CA ILE A 286 6.50 18.83 -2.98
C ILE A 286 5.51 18.04 -3.84
N CYS A 287 4.93 18.64 -4.88
CA CYS A 287 4.00 17.94 -5.77
C CYS A 287 4.66 16.76 -6.50
N ILE A 288 5.88 16.95 -7.03
CA ILE A 288 6.68 15.90 -7.68
C ILE A 288 6.93 14.73 -6.71
N ILE A 289 7.37 15.04 -5.49
CA ILE A 289 7.62 14.01 -4.47
C ILE A 289 6.33 13.30 -4.06
N THR A 290 5.25 14.03 -3.83
CA THR A 290 3.96 13.44 -3.49
C THR A 290 3.49 12.46 -4.56
N ILE A 291 3.64 12.80 -5.84
CA ILE A 291 3.30 11.88 -6.96
C ILE A 291 4.22 10.65 -6.97
N ALA A 292 5.52 10.85 -6.78
CA ALA A 292 6.47 9.75 -6.68
C ALA A 292 6.14 8.81 -5.48
N GLN A 293 5.66 9.35 -4.37
CA GLN A 293 5.26 8.56 -3.20
C GLN A 293 3.92 7.84 -3.42
N ILE A 294 2.96 8.50 -4.08
CA ILE A 294 1.65 7.90 -4.47
C ILE A 294 1.82 6.79 -5.50
N SER A 295 2.94 6.76 -6.24
CA SER A 295 3.24 5.67 -7.18
C SER A 295 3.11 4.28 -6.55
N ALA A 296 3.34 4.19 -5.23
CA ALA A 296 3.20 2.97 -4.45
C ALA A 296 1.75 2.46 -4.31
N LEU A 297 0.73 3.30 -4.55
CA LEU A 297 -0.66 2.88 -4.49
C LEU A 297 -1.05 2.06 -5.72
N PRO A 298 -1.80 0.94 -5.53
CA PRO A 298 -2.42 0.23 -6.62
C PRO A 298 -3.36 1.15 -7.42
N ASN A 299 -3.34 0.99 -8.74
CA ASN A 299 -4.14 1.77 -9.68
C ASN A 299 -5.52 1.14 -9.87
N LEU A 300 -6.58 1.96 -9.85
CA LEU A 300 -7.95 1.52 -10.17
C LEU A 300 -8.14 1.39 -11.70
N ASN A 301 -8.50 0.20 -12.19
CA ASN A 301 -8.90 -0.09 -13.57
C ASN A 301 -10.35 0.36 -13.87
N TYR A 302 -10.72 1.58 -13.49
CA TYR A 302 -11.98 2.21 -13.92
C TYR A 302 -11.75 3.19 -15.07
N VAL A 303 -12.83 3.58 -15.76
CA VAL A 303 -12.82 4.52 -16.91
C VAL A 303 -12.10 5.84 -16.58
N ILE A 304 -12.10 6.25 -15.32
CA ILE A 304 -11.33 7.40 -14.84
C ILE A 304 -10.28 6.91 -13.85
N GLN A 305 -9.01 6.99 -14.23
CA GLN A 305 -7.90 6.68 -13.33
C GLN A 305 -7.70 7.81 -12.32
N SER A 306 -8.21 7.62 -11.11
CA SER A 306 -8.17 8.61 -10.03
C SER A 306 -6.75 9.04 -9.67
N LYS A 307 -5.77 8.11 -9.70
CA LYS A 307 -4.35 8.39 -9.42
C LYS A 307 -3.74 9.38 -10.42
N ASP A 308 -4.00 9.20 -11.71
CA ASP A 308 -3.47 10.09 -12.76
C ASP A 308 -4.17 11.44 -12.77
N CYS A 309 -5.49 11.45 -12.57
CA CYS A 309 -6.24 12.70 -12.39
C CYS A 309 -5.66 13.50 -11.21
N PHE A 310 -5.44 12.84 -10.07
CA PHE A 310 -4.83 13.46 -8.91
C PHE A 310 -3.39 13.93 -9.17
N GLY A 311 -2.60 13.12 -9.88
CA GLY A 311 -1.23 13.47 -10.29
C GLY A 311 -1.20 14.74 -11.14
N ILE A 312 -2.08 14.87 -12.13
CA ILE A 312 -2.15 16.05 -12.99
C ILE A 312 -2.58 17.28 -12.20
N LEU A 313 -3.58 17.15 -11.32
CA LEU A 313 -4.01 18.24 -10.45
C LEU A 313 -2.88 18.72 -9.55
N LEU A 314 -2.10 17.80 -8.98
CA LEU A 314 -0.92 18.13 -8.19
C LEU A 314 0.17 18.82 -9.03
N ILE A 315 0.45 18.33 -10.24
CA ILE A 315 1.43 18.98 -11.13
C ILE A 315 0.97 20.39 -11.49
N ALA A 316 -0.29 20.57 -11.89
CA ALA A 316 -0.85 21.87 -12.23
C ALA A 316 -0.72 22.84 -11.04
N PHE A 317 -1.09 22.39 -9.85
CA PHE A 317 -0.95 23.16 -8.63
C PHE A 317 0.52 23.54 -8.36
N GLY A 318 1.45 22.58 -8.43
CA GLY A 318 2.88 22.82 -8.24
C GLY A 318 3.47 23.83 -9.24
N LEU A 319 3.08 23.71 -10.51
CA LEU A 319 3.55 24.58 -11.59
C LEU A 319 3.07 26.03 -11.42
N PHE A 320 1.85 26.25 -10.93
CA PHE A 320 1.24 27.59 -10.95
C PHE A 320 1.05 28.24 -9.58
N ARG A 321 1.25 27.52 -8.47
CA ARG A 321 1.06 28.08 -7.11
C ARG A 321 2.00 29.23 -6.76
N GLU A 322 3.30 29.10 -7.06
CA GLU A 322 4.29 30.12 -6.72
C GLU A 322 4.80 30.82 -7.97
N LEU A 323 4.98 32.14 -7.87
CA LEU A 323 5.59 32.96 -8.92
C LEU A 323 7.04 32.53 -9.17
N PRO A 324 7.54 32.64 -10.43
CA PRO A 324 8.95 32.44 -10.73
C PRO A 324 9.84 33.33 -9.85
N ARG A 325 11.04 32.83 -9.49
CA ARG A 325 12.04 33.59 -8.72
C ARG A 325 12.33 34.93 -9.39
N LYS A 326 12.65 35.96 -8.58
CA LYS A 326 12.87 37.34 -9.06
C LYS A 326 13.96 37.43 -10.15
N GLU A 327 14.96 36.55 -10.09
CA GLU A 327 16.09 36.49 -11.03
C GLU A 327 15.77 35.76 -12.35
N ALA A 328 14.67 35.00 -12.39
CA ALA A 328 14.28 34.25 -13.58
C ALA A 328 13.44 35.10 -14.54
N ASN A 329 13.61 34.88 -15.84
CA ASN A 329 12.71 35.46 -16.84
C ASN A 329 11.31 34.86 -16.69
N ARG A 330 10.39 35.64 -16.11
CA ARG A 330 9.02 35.21 -15.77
C ARG A 330 8.27 34.65 -16.97
N ILE A 331 8.32 35.31 -18.13
CA ILE A 331 7.60 34.91 -19.33
C ILE A 331 8.11 33.56 -19.82
N LYS A 332 9.44 33.40 -19.89
CA LYS A 332 10.06 32.14 -20.30
C LYS A 332 9.70 31.00 -19.34
N THR A 333 9.76 31.23 -18.03
CA THR A 333 9.41 30.21 -17.03
C THR A 333 7.94 29.80 -17.11
N PHE A 334 7.02 30.77 -17.26
CA PHE A 334 5.60 30.46 -17.44
C PHE A 334 5.32 29.72 -18.74
N ALA A 335 5.96 30.09 -19.84
CA ALA A 335 5.84 29.38 -21.11
C ALA A 335 6.26 27.91 -20.97
N ILE A 336 7.40 27.64 -20.32
CA ILE A 336 7.85 26.26 -20.06
C ILE A 336 6.84 25.52 -19.16
N ARG A 337 6.32 26.15 -18.11
CA ARG A 337 5.32 25.55 -17.22
C ARG A 337 4.03 25.19 -17.96
N ILE A 338 3.56 26.05 -18.87
CA ILE A 338 2.40 25.77 -19.71
C ILE A 338 2.69 24.58 -20.65
N VAL A 339 3.86 24.53 -21.28
CA VAL A 339 4.25 23.41 -22.15
C VAL A 339 4.27 22.09 -21.38
N VAL A 340 4.86 22.08 -20.17
CA VAL A 340 4.87 20.89 -19.29
C VAL A 340 3.46 20.48 -18.93
N PHE A 341 2.60 21.41 -18.54
CA PHE A 341 1.20 21.12 -18.21
C PHE A 341 0.44 20.54 -19.42
N LEU A 342 0.59 21.13 -20.61
CA LEU A 342 -0.02 20.64 -21.84
C LEU A 342 0.47 19.24 -22.20
N PHE A 343 1.76 18.95 -22.00
CA PHE A 343 2.29 17.61 -22.20
C PHE A 343 1.59 16.57 -21.31
N PHE A 344 1.47 16.83 -20.00
CA PHE A 344 0.76 15.93 -19.08
C PHE A 344 -0.73 15.79 -19.41
N ALA A 345 -1.39 16.88 -19.85
CA ALA A 345 -2.77 16.84 -20.28
C ALA A 345 -2.95 15.98 -21.54
N VAL A 346 -2.04 16.07 -22.52
CA VAL A 346 -2.05 15.23 -23.73
C VAL A 346 -1.81 13.77 -23.38
N VAL A 347 -0.84 13.47 -22.51
CA VAL A 347 -0.58 12.10 -22.01
C VAL A 347 -1.83 11.53 -21.35
N TRP A 348 -2.53 12.31 -20.54
CA TRP A 348 -3.75 11.88 -19.88
C TRP A 348 -4.89 11.62 -20.86
N ILE A 349 -5.11 12.51 -21.82
CA ILE A 349 -6.10 12.30 -22.89
C ILE A 349 -5.73 11.06 -23.69
N ALA A 350 -4.45 10.86 -24.03
CA ALA A 350 -3.98 9.67 -24.73
C ALA A 350 -4.26 8.39 -23.93
N ARG A 351 -4.04 8.39 -22.61
CA ARG A 351 -4.43 7.26 -21.73
C ARG A 351 -5.93 6.97 -21.76
N MET A 352 -6.75 8.01 -21.76
CA MET A 352 -8.21 7.87 -21.81
C MET A 352 -8.68 7.33 -23.17
N VAL A 353 -8.03 7.72 -24.27
CA VAL A 353 -8.40 7.34 -25.65
C VAL A 353 -7.85 5.98 -26.06
N PHE A 354 -6.55 5.73 -25.85
CA PHE A 354 -5.87 4.51 -26.28
C PHE A 354 -5.92 3.39 -25.23
N GLY A 355 -6.46 3.69 -24.05
CA GLY A 355 -6.55 2.77 -22.93
C GLY A 355 -5.29 2.75 -22.06
N VAL A 356 -5.47 2.19 -20.86
CA VAL A 356 -4.49 2.17 -19.76
C VAL A 356 -3.14 1.53 -20.12
N PHE A 357 -3.14 0.62 -21.10
CA PHE A 357 -2.03 -0.30 -21.36
C PHE A 357 -0.95 0.23 -22.32
N LEU A 358 -1.18 1.34 -23.03
CA LEU A 358 -0.25 1.79 -24.09
C LEU A 358 0.59 2.99 -23.71
N VAL A 359 0.22 3.69 -22.64
CA VAL A 359 0.86 4.93 -22.24
C VAL A 359 1.36 4.75 -20.80
N PRO A 360 2.50 5.34 -20.39
CA PRO A 360 2.93 5.37 -18.98
C PRO A 360 2.04 6.27 -18.13
N ASN A 361 1.94 6.00 -16.83
CA ASN A 361 1.14 6.80 -15.90
C ASN A 361 1.88 8.08 -15.51
N SER A 362 1.20 8.98 -14.79
CA SER A 362 1.80 10.24 -14.32
C SER A 362 3.04 10.04 -13.44
N ALA A 363 3.07 9.00 -12.61
CA ALA A 363 4.22 8.68 -11.77
C ALA A 363 5.42 8.15 -12.57
N ASP A 364 5.21 7.34 -13.61
CA ASP A 364 6.24 6.86 -14.53
C ASP A 364 6.95 8.05 -15.18
N TRP A 365 6.18 9.02 -15.70
CA TRP A 365 6.73 10.25 -16.28
C TRP A 365 7.50 11.10 -15.27
N ILE A 366 7.02 11.19 -14.03
CA ILE A 366 7.72 11.90 -12.95
C ILE A 366 9.02 11.21 -12.57
N ILE A 367 9.02 9.88 -12.44
CA ILE A 367 10.22 9.11 -12.13
C ILE A 367 11.22 9.16 -13.29
N LEU A 368 10.74 9.09 -14.55
CA LEU A 368 11.58 9.30 -15.73
C LEU A 368 12.19 10.71 -15.73
N PHE A 369 11.42 11.74 -15.38
CA PHE A 369 11.92 13.10 -15.20
C PHE A 369 13.00 13.17 -14.11
N ILE A 370 12.81 12.51 -12.97
CA ILE A 370 13.82 12.44 -11.90
C ILE A 370 15.08 11.71 -12.40
N ALA A 371 14.93 10.61 -13.13
CA ALA A 371 16.06 9.84 -13.67
C ALA A 371 16.85 10.65 -14.71
N CYS A 372 16.18 11.34 -15.63
CA CYS A 372 16.79 12.25 -16.59
C CYS A 372 17.49 13.44 -15.90
N SER A 373 16.90 13.94 -14.82
CA SER A 373 17.49 15.04 -14.03
C SER A 373 18.72 14.57 -13.26
N ALA A 374 18.68 13.37 -12.68
CA ALA A 374 19.82 12.72 -12.04
C ALA A 374 20.95 12.44 -13.06
N ALA A 375 20.58 11.99 -14.26
CA ALA A 375 21.50 11.79 -15.38
C ALA A 375 22.19 13.10 -15.79
N SER A 376 21.43 14.18 -16.04
CA SER A 376 21.97 15.51 -16.35
C SER A 376 22.86 16.05 -15.22
N TRP A 377 22.42 15.88 -13.97
CA TRP A 377 23.19 16.28 -12.79
C TRP A 377 24.50 15.53 -12.65
N SER A 378 24.48 14.23 -12.90
CA SER A 378 25.69 13.42 -12.89
C SER A 378 26.66 13.81 -14.01
N TRP A 379 26.15 14.14 -15.20
CA TRP A 379 26.96 14.57 -16.32
C TRP A 379 27.69 15.89 -16.04
N SER A 380 27.04 16.83 -15.35
CA SER A 380 27.65 18.14 -15.07
C SER A 380 28.62 18.13 -13.87
N ARG A 381 28.49 17.15 -12.96
CA ARG A 381 29.26 17.11 -11.70
C ARG A 381 30.36 16.06 -11.63
N PHE A 382 30.29 14.97 -12.38
CA PHE A 382 31.33 13.95 -12.37
C PHE A 382 32.42 14.20 -13.42
N ALA A 383 33.66 13.82 -13.09
CA ALA A 383 34.77 13.77 -14.05
C ALA A 383 34.58 12.63 -15.06
N ALA A 384 35.16 12.78 -16.26
CA ALA A 384 35.05 11.81 -17.35
C ALA A 384 35.60 10.41 -16.98
N SER A 385 36.64 10.37 -16.13
CA SER A 385 37.25 9.16 -15.54
C SER A 385 36.34 8.43 -14.53
N ASN A 386 35.22 9.04 -14.12
CA ASN A 386 34.37 8.52 -13.04
C ASN A 386 33.08 7.91 -13.60
N MET A 387 31.94 8.53 -13.25
CA MET A 387 30.58 8.12 -13.58
C MET A 387 29.96 8.97 -14.69
N LYS A 388 30.67 9.98 -15.22
CA LYS A 388 30.10 11.04 -16.06
C LYS A 388 29.30 10.52 -17.25
N ILE A 389 29.78 9.49 -17.94
CA ILE A 389 29.11 8.92 -19.12
C ILE A 389 28.25 7.71 -18.76
N PHE A 390 28.78 6.83 -17.90
CA PHE A 390 28.14 5.56 -17.56
C PHE A 390 26.84 5.74 -16.79
N LEU A 391 26.84 6.56 -15.74
CA LEU A 391 25.69 6.74 -14.85
C LEU A 391 24.46 7.31 -15.58
N PRO A 392 24.55 8.39 -16.39
CA PRO A 392 23.41 8.88 -17.17
C PRO A 392 22.78 7.82 -18.08
N VAL A 393 23.61 7.06 -18.80
CA VAL A 393 23.13 6.03 -19.73
C VAL A 393 22.39 4.93 -18.97
N VAL A 394 22.98 4.44 -17.89
CA VAL A 394 22.37 3.37 -17.09
C VAL A 394 21.09 3.84 -16.41
N THR A 395 21.04 5.05 -15.83
CA THR A 395 19.84 5.53 -15.14
C THR A 395 18.67 5.79 -16.09
N VAL A 396 18.93 6.37 -17.26
CA VAL A 396 17.87 6.62 -18.26
C VAL A 396 17.40 5.31 -18.88
N PHE A 397 18.32 4.42 -19.25
CA PHE A 397 17.95 3.11 -19.80
C PHE A 397 17.15 2.29 -18.79
N LEU A 398 17.59 2.24 -17.54
CA LEU A 398 16.85 1.54 -16.48
C LEU A 398 15.46 2.14 -16.27
N ALA A 399 15.33 3.47 -16.26
CA ALA A 399 14.03 4.13 -16.14
C ALA A 399 13.07 3.72 -17.28
N LEU A 400 13.55 3.72 -18.52
CA LEU A 400 12.76 3.28 -19.69
C LEU A 400 12.35 1.82 -19.58
N VAL A 401 13.28 0.92 -19.26
CA VAL A 401 13.01 -0.52 -19.10
C VAL A 401 12.01 -0.77 -17.97
N LEU A 402 12.13 -0.07 -16.84
CA LEU A 402 11.20 -0.26 -15.71
C LEU A 402 9.81 0.32 -15.99
N THR A 403 9.72 1.45 -16.71
CA THR A 403 8.44 1.98 -17.19
C THR A 403 7.76 1.01 -18.16
N GLU A 404 8.52 0.41 -19.08
CA GLU A 404 7.99 -0.62 -19.98
C GLU A 404 7.59 -1.90 -19.22
N ALA A 405 8.43 -2.36 -18.29
CA ALA A 405 8.14 -3.53 -17.47
C ALA A 405 6.89 -3.34 -16.60
N ASN A 406 6.64 -2.14 -16.09
CA ASN A 406 5.41 -1.81 -15.37
C ASN A 406 4.17 -2.06 -16.23
N ILE A 407 4.20 -1.70 -17.51
CA ILE A 407 3.10 -1.93 -18.46
C ILE A 407 2.85 -3.43 -18.65
N TRP A 408 3.92 -4.23 -18.77
CA TRP A 408 3.82 -5.68 -18.99
C TRP A 408 3.45 -6.49 -17.75
N ILE A 409 3.88 -6.06 -16.57
CA ILE A 409 3.55 -6.75 -15.31
C ILE A 409 2.03 -6.76 -15.05
N ILE A 410 1.30 -5.76 -15.55
CA ILE A 410 -0.16 -5.74 -15.51
C ILE A 410 -0.75 -6.95 -16.24
N VAL A 411 -0.17 -7.30 -17.38
CA VAL A 411 -0.62 -8.41 -18.24
C VAL A 411 -0.30 -9.75 -17.58
N ILE A 412 0.87 -9.87 -16.96
CA ILE A 412 1.35 -11.12 -16.34
C ILE A 412 0.69 -11.36 -14.97
N GLY A 413 0.38 -10.29 -14.23
CA GLY A 413 -0.19 -10.36 -12.88
C GLY A 413 -1.69 -10.66 -12.82
N ASP A 414 -2.39 -10.66 -13.95
CA ASP A 414 -3.80 -11.03 -14.00
C ASP A 414 -3.94 -12.57 -14.06
N PRO A 415 -4.58 -13.22 -13.08
CA PRO A 415 -4.81 -14.68 -13.11
C PRO A 415 -5.55 -15.14 -14.37
N LYS A 416 -6.32 -14.26 -15.02
CA LYS A 416 -7.00 -14.54 -16.30
C LYS A 416 -6.14 -14.25 -17.53
N GLY A 417 -5.03 -13.53 -17.38
CA GLY A 417 -4.06 -13.25 -18.45
C GLY A 417 -3.22 -14.47 -18.83
N LEU A 418 -3.15 -15.48 -17.96
CA LEU A 418 -2.41 -16.73 -18.18
C LEU A 418 -3.27 -17.85 -18.79
N ASP A 419 -4.58 -17.63 -18.96
CA ASP A 419 -5.47 -18.61 -19.60
C ASP A 419 -5.43 -18.45 -21.12
N PHE A 420 -4.32 -18.88 -21.72
CA PHE A 420 -4.08 -18.81 -23.17
C PHE A 420 -5.01 -19.71 -24.02
N GLY A 421 -5.92 -20.47 -23.40
CA GLY A 421 -6.69 -21.53 -24.06
C GLY A 421 -8.14 -21.21 -24.44
N SER A 422 -8.79 -20.19 -23.87
CA SER A 422 -10.24 -19.97 -24.07
C SER A 422 -10.67 -18.51 -24.20
N TYR A 423 -9.96 -17.74 -25.04
CA TYR A 423 -10.31 -16.35 -25.35
C TYR A 423 -11.60 -16.27 -26.19
N SER A 424 -12.76 -16.55 -25.58
CA SER A 424 -14.06 -16.28 -26.18
C SER A 424 -14.33 -14.78 -26.07
N VAL A 425 -14.53 -14.14 -27.22
CA VAL A 425 -14.74 -12.69 -27.37
C VAL A 425 -16.02 -12.21 -26.65
N THR A 426 -16.89 -13.14 -26.25
CA THR A 426 -18.11 -12.90 -25.46
C THR A 426 -17.86 -12.75 -23.96
N ALA A 427 -16.70 -13.17 -23.42
CA ALA A 427 -16.29 -12.93 -22.04
C ALA A 427 -15.73 -11.50 -21.80
N LYS A 428 -16.18 -10.50 -22.58
CA LYS A 428 -15.81 -9.09 -22.44
C LYS A 428 -16.13 -8.50 -21.05
N ASN A 429 -16.99 -9.18 -20.27
CA ASN A 429 -17.37 -8.80 -18.91
C ASN A 429 -16.65 -9.57 -17.81
N ALA A 430 -15.73 -10.50 -18.14
CA ALA A 430 -14.91 -11.17 -17.14
C ALA A 430 -13.87 -10.18 -16.61
N ARG A 431 -14.32 -9.30 -15.72
CA ARG A 431 -13.53 -8.21 -15.12
C ARG A 431 -12.18 -8.77 -14.68
N ARG A 432 -11.12 -8.24 -15.30
CA ARG A 432 -9.72 -8.38 -14.89
C ARG A 432 -9.56 -7.85 -13.46
N SER A 433 -8.42 -8.10 -12.82
CA SER A 433 -8.15 -7.49 -11.50
C SER A 433 -8.42 -5.98 -11.56
N PHE A 434 -9.23 -5.48 -10.62
CA PHE A 434 -9.59 -4.07 -10.58
C PHE A 434 -8.40 -3.19 -10.19
N PHE A 435 -7.41 -3.78 -9.52
CA PHE A 435 -6.20 -3.08 -9.16
C PHE A 435 -4.96 -3.65 -9.85
N VAL A 436 -4.05 -2.73 -10.13
CA VAL A 436 -2.75 -2.99 -10.74
C VAL A 436 -1.67 -2.38 -9.87
N ILE A 437 -0.63 -3.15 -9.56
CA ILE A 437 0.50 -2.65 -8.79
C ILE A 437 1.58 -2.17 -9.78
N GLU A 438 2.15 -0.99 -9.58
CA GLU A 438 3.16 -0.38 -10.47
C GLU A 438 4.39 0.06 -9.67
N MET A 439 4.82 -0.79 -8.74
CA MET A 439 5.86 -0.47 -7.75
C MET A 439 7.28 -0.43 -8.34
N LEU A 440 7.51 -0.97 -9.56
CA LEU A 440 8.86 -0.95 -10.15
C LEU A 440 9.40 0.46 -10.36
N THR A 441 8.54 1.46 -10.50
CA THR A 441 8.93 2.87 -10.60
C THR A 441 9.75 3.33 -9.39
N LEU A 442 9.40 2.85 -8.20
CA LEU A 442 10.10 3.20 -6.96
C LEU A 442 11.53 2.65 -6.96
N LEU A 443 11.78 1.52 -7.62
CA LEU A 443 13.12 1.00 -7.78
C LEU A 443 14.00 1.98 -8.54
N THR A 444 13.52 2.56 -9.65
CA THR A 444 14.26 3.58 -10.41
C THR A 444 14.65 4.75 -9.52
N TRP A 445 13.72 5.21 -8.66
CA TRP A 445 13.98 6.31 -7.75
C TRP A 445 15.07 5.99 -6.73
N ILE A 446 14.98 4.82 -6.09
CA ILE A 446 15.97 4.30 -5.13
C ILE A 446 17.34 4.12 -5.81
N VAL A 447 17.36 3.54 -7.02
CA VAL A 447 18.59 3.35 -7.78
C VAL A 447 19.22 4.69 -8.12
N CYS A 448 18.46 5.66 -8.64
CA CYS A 448 19.00 6.98 -8.98
C CYS A 448 19.63 7.66 -7.74
N TRP A 449 18.98 7.53 -6.58
CA TRP A 449 19.52 8.01 -5.32
C TRP A 449 20.85 7.35 -4.96
N LEU A 450 20.90 6.02 -4.89
CA LEU A 450 22.11 5.31 -4.50
C LEU A 450 23.24 5.46 -5.52
N ALA A 451 22.90 5.45 -6.81
CA ALA A 451 23.84 5.55 -7.92
C ALA A 451 24.50 6.93 -8.02
N THR A 452 23.87 7.98 -7.49
CA THR A 452 24.42 9.34 -7.49
C THR A 452 24.96 9.80 -6.14
N SER A 453 24.61 9.12 -5.03
CA SER A 453 24.98 9.55 -3.66
C SER A 453 25.85 8.56 -2.88
N VAL A 454 25.89 7.28 -3.28
CA VAL A 454 26.59 6.24 -2.52
C VAL A 454 27.58 5.47 -3.39
N TRP A 455 27.09 4.81 -4.44
CA TRP A 455 27.88 3.87 -5.23
C TRP A 455 29.14 4.49 -5.87
N PRO A 456 29.15 5.75 -6.36
CA PRO A 456 30.35 6.37 -6.91
C PRO A 456 31.51 6.47 -5.90
N TRP A 457 31.23 6.47 -4.59
CA TRP A 457 32.25 6.56 -3.55
C TRP A 457 32.68 5.20 -3.01
N ARG A 458 32.31 4.08 -3.67
CA ARG A 458 32.55 2.71 -3.19
C ARG A 458 32.06 2.45 -1.76
N ARG A 459 31.01 3.18 -1.35
CA ARG A 459 30.40 3.02 -0.03
C ARG A 459 29.30 1.96 -0.10
N THR A 460 29.20 1.17 0.95
CA THR A 460 28.08 0.25 1.17
C THR A 460 27.11 0.87 2.16
N VAL A 461 25.81 0.79 1.88
CA VAL A 461 24.77 1.23 2.83
C VAL A 461 24.37 0.04 3.68
N THR A 462 24.55 0.13 4.99
CA THR A 462 23.96 -0.82 5.94
C THR A 462 22.43 -0.72 5.90
N LEU A 463 21.70 -1.82 6.14
CA LEU A 463 20.23 -1.83 6.13
C LEU A 463 19.60 -0.73 7.00
N ASP A 464 20.17 -0.46 8.18
CA ASP A 464 19.70 0.61 9.07
C ASP A 464 19.80 2.00 8.42
N LYS A 465 20.96 2.33 7.84
CA LYS A 465 21.17 3.58 7.09
C LYS A 465 20.25 3.69 5.87
N PHE A 466 20.00 2.58 5.18
CA PHE A 466 19.08 2.54 4.04
C PHE A 466 17.64 2.84 4.50
N ASN A 467 17.17 2.14 5.53
CA ASN A 467 15.84 2.35 6.11
C ASN A 467 15.67 3.78 6.64
N LYS A 468 16.65 4.31 7.37
CA LYS A 468 16.64 5.71 7.83
C LYS A 468 16.59 6.69 6.64
N GLY A 469 17.38 6.46 5.60
CA GLY A 469 17.39 7.30 4.40
C GLY A 469 16.09 7.24 3.59
N LEU A 470 15.38 6.12 3.60
CA LEU A 470 14.09 5.97 2.91
C LEU A 470 12.93 6.60 3.71
N TRP A 471 12.90 6.37 5.02
CA TRP A 471 11.73 6.68 5.85
C TRP A 471 11.78 8.02 6.60
N LYS A 472 12.95 8.66 6.72
CA LYS A 472 13.11 9.90 7.51
C LYS A 472 12.16 11.04 7.10
N ARG A 473 11.97 11.24 5.80
CA ARG A 473 11.03 12.22 5.22
C ARG A 473 9.93 11.54 4.38
N GLY A 474 10.09 10.25 4.07
CA GLY A 474 9.21 9.45 3.22
C GLY A 474 7.92 9.00 3.90
N HIS A 475 7.23 9.88 4.62
CA HIS A 475 6.05 9.51 5.41
C HIS A 475 4.89 9.02 4.55
N LEU A 476 4.59 9.71 3.44
CA LEU A 476 3.55 9.24 2.52
C LEU A 476 3.98 7.96 1.79
N LEU A 477 5.27 7.82 1.46
CA LEU A 477 5.77 6.57 0.88
C LEU A 477 5.56 5.40 1.84
N LYS A 478 5.87 5.59 3.14
CA LYS A 478 5.67 4.60 4.19
C LYS A 478 4.18 4.22 4.28
N MET A 479 3.31 5.23 4.33
CA MET A 479 1.86 5.04 4.40
C MET A 479 1.31 4.29 3.17
N PHE A 480 1.70 4.69 1.97
CA PHE A 480 1.20 4.09 0.74
C PHE A 480 1.78 2.71 0.46
N TRP A 481 3.07 2.51 0.70
CA TRP A 481 3.72 1.23 0.45
C TRP A 481 3.38 0.21 1.53
N ILE A 482 3.59 0.53 2.80
CA ILE A 482 3.53 -0.48 3.87
C ILE A 482 2.10 -0.70 4.36
N ILE A 483 1.26 0.34 4.31
CA ILE A 483 -0.10 0.27 4.86
C ILE A 483 -1.11 0.17 3.73
N LEU A 484 -1.37 1.26 3.00
CA LEU A 484 -2.54 1.32 2.11
C LEU A 484 -2.46 0.36 0.93
N GLY A 485 -1.29 0.21 0.29
CA GLY A 485 -1.12 -0.66 -0.88
C GLY A 485 -1.51 -2.12 -0.60
N PRO A 486 -0.88 -2.80 0.37
CA PRO A 486 -1.23 -4.16 0.77
C PRO A 486 -2.70 -4.29 1.19
N HIS A 487 -3.25 -3.32 1.93
CA HIS A 487 -4.65 -3.39 2.38
C HIS A 487 -5.64 -3.24 1.22
N ILE A 488 -5.35 -2.40 0.22
CA ILE A 488 -6.20 -2.27 -0.99
C ILE A 488 -6.28 -3.60 -1.74
N LEU A 489 -5.14 -4.28 -1.92
CA LEU A 489 -5.07 -5.57 -2.60
C LEU A 489 -5.76 -6.67 -1.81
N TRP A 490 -5.57 -6.68 -0.49
CA TRP A 490 -6.24 -7.58 0.42
C TRP A 490 -7.76 -7.38 0.45
N ILE A 491 -8.24 -6.13 0.46
CA ILE A 491 -9.68 -5.80 0.34
C ILE A 491 -10.22 -6.32 -0.99
N GLN A 492 -9.48 -6.16 -2.08
CA GLN A 492 -9.89 -6.69 -3.38
C GLN A 492 -9.98 -8.22 -3.34
N ALA A 493 -9.00 -8.90 -2.76
CA ALA A 493 -9.00 -10.35 -2.63
C ALA A 493 -10.18 -10.84 -1.78
N SER A 494 -10.43 -10.16 -0.66
CA SER A 494 -11.57 -10.42 0.23
C SER A 494 -12.89 -10.25 -0.53
N ASN A 495 -13.05 -9.15 -1.27
CA ASN A 495 -14.24 -8.92 -2.11
C ASN A 495 -14.41 -9.97 -3.21
N ASN A 496 -13.32 -10.37 -3.87
CA ASN A 496 -13.34 -11.41 -4.92
C ASN A 496 -13.65 -12.81 -4.36
N SER A 497 -13.33 -13.06 -3.09
CA SER A 497 -13.67 -14.31 -2.40
C SER A 497 -15.12 -14.38 -1.94
N ASN A 498 -15.81 -13.24 -1.88
CA ASN A 498 -17.21 -13.16 -1.51
C ASN A 498 -18.12 -13.09 -2.75
N GLN A 499 -18.76 -14.20 -3.11
CA GLN A 499 -19.60 -14.29 -4.31
C GLN A 499 -20.99 -13.68 -4.13
N SER A 500 -21.37 -13.44 -2.89
CA SER A 500 -22.69 -13.02 -2.48
C SER A 500 -22.59 -11.71 -1.75
N HIS A 501 -23.20 -10.68 -2.30
CA HIS A 501 -23.31 -9.40 -1.61
C HIS A 501 -24.72 -9.32 -0.99
N PRO A 502 -25.02 -10.04 0.11
CA PRO A 502 -26.29 -9.84 0.79
C PRO A 502 -26.31 -8.41 1.32
N VAL A 503 -27.35 -7.65 0.95
CA VAL A 503 -27.48 -6.24 1.34
C VAL A 503 -28.22 -6.10 2.67
N ASP A 504 -28.93 -7.15 3.10
CA ASP A 504 -29.55 -7.22 4.42
C ASP A 504 -28.49 -7.34 5.53
N MET A 505 -28.50 -6.38 6.45
CA MET A 505 -27.56 -6.33 7.57
C MET A 505 -28.15 -7.02 8.81
N THR A 506 -27.49 -8.06 9.30
CA THR A 506 -27.84 -8.66 10.59
C THR A 506 -27.46 -7.73 11.75
N PHE A 507 -28.06 -7.92 12.93
CA PHE A 507 -27.73 -7.12 14.12
C PHE A 507 -26.22 -7.14 14.43
N GLY A 508 -25.57 -8.30 14.24
CA GLY A 508 -24.11 -8.43 14.41
C GLY A 508 -23.32 -7.52 13.47
N GLN A 509 -23.74 -7.40 12.20
CA GLN A 509 -23.11 -6.49 11.24
C GLN A 509 -23.31 -5.01 11.59
N ILE A 510 -24.51 -4.63 12.07
CA ILE A 510 -24.79 -3.26 12.52
C ILE A 510 -23.91 -2.92 13.72
N PHE A 511 -23.80 -3.83 14.68
CA PHE A 511 -22.93 -3.66 15.84
C PHE A 511 -21.45 -3.51 15.43
N ALA A 512 -20.97 -4.35 14.51
CA ALA A 512 -19.61 -4.26 13.98
C ALA A 512 -19.34 -2.90 13.30
N LEU A 513 -20.30 -2.38 12.53
CA LEU A 513 -20.21 -1.04 11.94
C LEU A 513 -20.16 0.06 13.00
N ILE A 514 -21.01 -0.01 14.03
CA ILE A 514 -20.99 0.96 15.14
C ILE A 514 -19.61 0.98 15.81
N VAL A 515 -19.04 -0.20 16.10
CA VAL A 515 -17.69 -0.31 16.69
C VAL A 515 -16.63 0.32 15.78
N SER A 516 -16.72 0.11 14.46
CA SER A 516 -15.80 0.73 13.51
C SER A 516 -15.94 2.26 13.42
N VAL A 517 -17.17 2.78 13.48
CA VAL A 517 -17.42 4.22 13.55
C VAL A 517 -16.85 4.82 14.82
N VAL A 518 -17.07 4.19 15.97
CA VAL A 518 -16.48 4.62 17.25
C VAL A 518 -14.95 4.61 17.14
N THR A 519 -14.36 3.59 16.53
CA THR A 519 -12.91 3.50 16.31
C THR A 519 -12.38 4.66 15.45
N ILE A 520 -13.11 5.04 14.38
CA ILE A 520 -12.78 6.21 13.56
C ILE A 520 -12.87 7.50 14.39
N ILE A 521 -13.95 7.66 15.17
CA ILE A 521 -14.14 8.85 16.01
C ILE A 521 -13.00 8.98 17.02
N THR A 522 -12.63 7.88 17.69
CA THR A 522 -11.49 7.85 18.61
C THR A 522 -10.21 8.26 17.89
N LEU A 523 -9.92 7.69 16.71
CA LEU A 523 -8.73 8.08 15.94
C LEU A 523 -8.75 9.56 15.55
N LEU A 524 -9.91 10.09 15.13
CA LEU A 524 -10.07 11.50 14.77
C LEU A 524 -9.90 12.42 15.97
N ASP A 525 -10.33 11.99 17.16
CA ASP A 525 -10.16 12.78 18.37
C ASP A 525 -8.67 12.85 18.75
N GLU A 526 -7.98 11.72 18.73
CA GLU A 526 -6.53 11.63 18.95
C GLU A 526 -5.73 12.40 17.90
N ALA A 527 -6.21 12.40 16.65
CA ALA A 527 -5.60 13.15 15.56
C ALA A 527 -5.65 14.68 15.79
N LYS A 528 -6.62 15.19 16.56
CA LYS A 528 -6.69 16.62 16.93
C LYS A 528 -5.61 16.99 17.93
N ASP A 529 -5.24 16.08 18.82
CA ASP A 529 -4.21 16.30 19.83
C ASP A 529 -2.80 16.30 19.24
N VAL A 530 -2.62 15.71 18.05
CA VAL A 530 -1.36 15.79 17.30
C VAL A 530 -1.13 17.23 16.83
N LYS A 531 0.03 17.79 17.22
CA LYS A 531 0.44 19.15 16.84
C LYS A 531 0.33 19.37 15.33
N LYS A 532 -0.21 20.53 14.94
CA LYS A 532 -0.35 20.95 13.54
C LYS A 532 0.94 20.84 12.74
N ASP A 533 2.09 21.10 13.37
CA ASP A 533 3.40 21.04 12.72
C ASP A 533 3.77 19.61 12.27
N ILE A 534 3.33 18.59 13.00
CA ILE A 534 3.54 17.18 12.64
C ILE A 534 2.71 16.83 11.41
N TRP A 535 1.45 17.24 11.37
CA TRP A 535 0.59 17.08 10.18
C TRP A 535 1.15 17.77 8.95
N ILE A 536 1.65 18.99 9.13
CA ILE A 536 2.30 19.75 8.06
C ILE A 536 3.57 19.02 7.59
N ALA A 537 4.36 18.44 8.49
CA ALA A 537 5.57 17.69 8.13
C ALA A 537 5.25 16.45 7.30
N VAL A 538 4.19 15.70 7.63
CA VAL A 538 3.70 14.57 6.81
C VAL A 538 3.39 15.03 5.39
N LEU A 539 2.58 16.08 5.26
CA LEU A 539 2.06 16.55 3.97
C LEU A 539 3.16 17.18 3.11
N LYS A 540 4.15 17.84 3.73
CA LYS A 540 5.27 18.47 3.03
C LYS A 540 6.47 17.53 2.84
N SER A 541 6.41 16.29 3.32
CA SER A 541 7.56 15.40 3.41
C SER A 541 8.76 16.07 4.09
N ASP A 542 8.50 16.76 5.21
CA ASP A 542 9.54 17.30 6.09
C ASP A 542 9.87 16.29 7.20
N VAL A 543 10.97 16.51 7.91
CA VAL A 543 11.37 15.61 9.02
C VAL A 543 10.37 15.76 10.16
N MET A 544 9.80 14.65 10.61
CA MET A 544 9.05 14.63 11.88
C MET A 544 9.99 14.85 13.05
N TYR A 545 9.77 15.92 13.81
CA TYR A 545 10.33 16.08 15.15
C TYR A 545 9.45 15.28 16.11
N TYR A 546 9.85 14.04 16.38
CA TYR A 546 9.20 13.24 17.40
C TYR A 546 9.93 13.48 18.73
N GLU A 547 9.33 14.25 19.63
CA GLU A 547 9.75 14.25 21.03
C GLU A 547 9.10 13.05 21.72
N GLU A 548 9.90 12.05 22.14
CA GLU A 548 9.43 10.84 22.86
C GLU A 548 8.64 11.13 24.16
N VAL A 549 8.54 12.40 24.57
CA VAL A 549 7.92 12.86 25.82
C VAL A 549 6.45 13.25 25.65
N GLU A 550 5.95 13.38 24.41
CA GLU A 550 4.59 13.87 24.15
C GLU A 550 3.53 12.78 24.18
N GLN A 551 3.39 12.05 25.29
CA GLN A 551 2.12 11.39 25.59
C GLN A 551 1.09 12.47 25.95
N PRO A 552 -0.10 12.52 25.32
CA PRO A 552 -1.15 13.43 25.75
C PRO A 552 -1.45 13.18 27.25
N LYS A 553 -1.59 14.27 28.03
CA LYS A 553 -1.73 14.21 29.50
C LYS A 553 -2.85 13.29 29.98
N HIS A 554 -3.85 13.02 29.13
CA HIS A 554 -4.98 12.13 29.41
C HIS A 554 -4.62 10.63 29.42
N TYR A 555 -3.46 10.24 28.86
CA TYR A 555 -2.97 8.85 28.83
C TYR A 555 -1.78 8.59 29.73
N ALA A 556 -1.31 9.60 30.47
CA ALA A 556 -0.41 9.34 31.59
C ALA A 556 -1.17 8.37 32.53
N PRO A 557 -0.67 7.14 32.74
CA PRO A 557 -1.35 6.21 33.63
C PRO A 557 -1.44 6.89 34.99
N GLN A 558 -2.63 7.30 35.40
CA GLN A 558 -2.83 7.67 36.78
C GLN A 558 -2.53 6.41 37.60
N PRO A 559 -1.56 6.45 38.53
CA PRO A 559 -1.31 5.32 39.40
C PRO A 559 -2.54 5.17 40.28
N GLY A 560 -3.47 4.28 39.91
CA GLY A 560 -4.70 4.10 40.69
C GLY A 560 -5.86 3.35 40.05
N LEU A 561 -5.87 3.12 38.73
CA LEU A 561 -6.93 2.32 38.09
C LEU A 561 -6.33 1.11 37.36
N GLY A 562 -5.60 0.30 38.12
CA GLY A 562 -5.53 -1.13 37.87
C GLY A 562 -6.78 -1.79 38.47
N LEU A 563 -7.16 -2.94 37.90
CA LEU A 563 -8.07 -3.94 38.47
C LEU A 563 -8.26 -3.88 39.98
#